data_AF-A0A520EBS3-F1
#
_entry.id   AF-A0A520EBS3-F1
#
_cell.length_a   1.000
_cell.length_b   1.000
_cell.length_c   1.000
_cell.angle_alpha   90.00
_cell.angle_beta   90.00
_cell.angle_gamma   90.00
#
_symmetry.space_group_name_H-M   'P 1'
#
loop_
_entity.id
_entity.type
_entity.pdbx_description
1 polymer ?
#
loop_
_entity_poly.entity_id
_entity_poly.type
_entity_poly.pdbx_seq_one_letter_code
_entity_poly.pdbx_strand_id
1 'polypeptide(L)'
;MRTSAHIHKVDPTSRTSRSDWVVMLRPVRSSVSQSSFPSISGGLAGHDPATQTLNQRETMDLLRAATTRGDAAVRVDVLPADAQAREDETMFVVARRLEMMFPDVQWGRLSAWVFVAVFKPAEADQAKLLIDDQAQTALGLDASVATTICVPTPDEDSERFVLRVQLLHSPYGSSDY
;
A
#
# COMPACT_ATOMS: atom_id res chain seq x y z
N MET A 1 23.79 19.84 -5.49
CA MET A 1 22.61 18.96 -5.33
C MET A 1 22.34 18.82 -3.84
N ARG A 2 21.22 19.32 -3.33
CA ARG A 2 20.82 19.09 -1.93
C ARG A 2 19.86 17.91 -1.92
N THR A 3 20.07 16.94 -1.03
CA THR A 3 19.22 15.75 -0.88
C THR A 3 18.64 15.79 0.54
N SER A 4 17.33 15.72 0.69
CA SER A 4 16.69 15.52 1.99
C SER A 4 16.63 14.03 2.28
N ALA A 5 16.95 13.66 3.53
CA ALA A 5 16.82 12.31 4.04
C ALA A 5 15.67 12.28 5.04
N HIS A 6 14.71 11.41 4.81
CA HIS A 6 13.59 11.13 5.71
C HIS A 6 13.79 9.73 6.27
N ILE A 7 13.80 9.60 7.59
CA ILE A 7 14.13 8.34 8.28
C ILE A 7 12.93 7.94 9.12
N HIS A 8 12.41 6.74 8.87
CA HIS A 8 11.25 6.20 9.58
C HIS A 8 11.60 4.84 10.18
N LYS A 9 11.07 4.56 11.37
CA LYS A 9 11.05 3.18 11.90
C LYS A 9 10.03 2.36 11.11
N VAL A 10 10.40 1.14 10.74
CA VAL A 10 9.46 0.18 10.15
C VAL A 10 8.52 -0.33 11.23
N ASP A 11 9.04 -0.77 12.37
CA ASP A 11 8.23 -1.03 13.56
C ASP A 11 8.36 0.13 14.56
N PRO A 12 7.35 1.00 14.68
CA PRO A 12 7.38 2.08 15.66
C PRO A 12 7.17 1.60 17.10
N THR A 13 6.69 0.37 17.31
CA THR A 13 6.45 -0.21 18.64
C THR A 13 7.66 -0.91 19.23
N SER A 14 8.61 -1.33 18.40
CA SER A 14 9.83 -1.99 18.86
C SER A 14 10.63 -1.07 19.78
N ARG A 15 10.74 -1.51 21.04
CA ARG A 15 11.57 -0.89 22.08
C ARG A 15 13.00 -1.44 22.11
N THR A 16 13.31 -2.44 21.27
CA THR A 16 14.61 -3.10 21.27
C THR A 16 15.61 -2.41 20.32
N SER A 17 16.90 -2.54 20.61
CA SER A 17 18.01 -1.93 19.84
C SER A 17 18.17 -2.47 18.41
N ARG A 18 17.46 -3.54 18.05
CA ARG A 18 17.27 -3.99 16.67
C ARG A 18 15.95 -3.43 16.16
N SER A 19 15.98 -2.20 15.66
CA SER A 19 14.86 -1.62 14.93
C SER A 19 15.24 -1.57 13.46
N ASP A 20 14.38 -2.08 12.58
CA ASP A 20 14.55 -1.86 11.15
C ASP A 20 14.13 -0.44 10.81
N TRP A 21 14.99 0.25 10.06
CA TRP A 21 14.81 1.63 9.65
C TRP A 21 14.76 1.71 8.15
N VAL A 22 13.92 2.60 7.65
CA VAL A 22 13.82 2.89 6.24
C VAL A 22 14.20 4.35 6.01
N VAL A 23 15.07 4.54 5.02
CA VAL A 23 15.58 5.86 4.63
C VAL A 23 15.05 6.17 3.23
N MET A 24 14.33 7.28 3.12
CA MET A 24 13.93 7.85 1.84
C MET A 24 14.83 9.04 1.52
N LEU A 25 15.56 8.95 0.41
CA LEU A 25 16.40 10.02 -0.10
C LEU A 25 15.67 10.76 -1.22
N ARG A 26 15.50 12.06 -1.08
CA ARG A 26 14.86 12.91 -2.09
C ARG A 26 15.75 14.06 -2.53
N PRO A 27 15.83 14.40 -3.83
CA PRO A 27 16.44 15.65 -4.24
C PRO A 27 15.60 16.83 -3.75
N VAL A 28 16.20 17.73 -2.98
CA VAL A 28 15.60 19.02 -2.65
C VAL A 28 15.61 19.84 -3.94
N ARG A 29 14.44 20.28 -4.39
CA ARG A 29 14.24 21.06 -5.63
C ARG A 29 15.18 22.29 -5.65
N SER A 30 16.37 22.13 -6.22
CA SER A 30 17.01 23.22 -6.96
C SER A 30 16.36 23.23 -8.34
N SER A 31 15.95 24.39 -8.80
CA SER A 31 15.40 24.68 -10.13
C SER A 31 16.32 24.18 -11.25
N VAL A 32 16.30 22.88 -11.52
CA VAL A 32 17.06 22.24 -12.58
C VAL A 32 16.03 21.65 -13.53
N SER A 33 16.08 22.09 -14.78
CA SER A 33 15.20 21.64 -15.86
C SER A 33 15.09 20.12 -15.87
N GLN A 34 13.86 19.63 -16.07
CA GLN A 34 13.43 18.22 -16.04
C GLN A 34 14.24 17.22 -16.90
N SER A 35 15.24 17.64 -17.67
CA SER A 35 15.94 16.81 -18.65
C SER A 35 17.14 16.01 -18.13
N SER A 36 17.50 16.07 -16.84
CA SER A 36 18.79 15.53 -16.37
C SER A 36 18.74 14.67 -15.10
N PHE A 37 17.56 14.23 -14.66
CA PHE A 37 17.49 13.24 -13.59
C PHE A 37 17.53 11.84 -14.18
N PRO A 38 18.46 10.95 -13.76
CA PRO A 38 18.26 9.53 -13.98
C PRO A 38 16.93 9.14 -13.32
N SER A 39 16.15 8.29 -14.00
CA SER A 39 14.93 7.70 -13.46
C SER A 39 15.15 7.29 -12.01
N ILE A 40 14.28 7.78 -11.12
CA ILE A 40 14.24 7.44 -9.69
C ILE A 40 14.62 5.96 -9.54
N SER A 41 15.67 5.71 -8.75
CA SER A 41 16.31 4.40 -8.52
C SER A 41 15.44 3.20 -8.89
N GLY A 42 15.76 2.56 -10.02
CA GLY A 42 15.40 1.19 -10.36
C GLY A 42 13.91 0.91 -10.50
N GLY A 43 13.25 1.44 -11.54
CA GLY A 43 11.94 0.93 -11.94
C GLY A 43 12.03 -0.56 -12.27
N LEU A 44 11.56 -1.41 -11.37
CA LEU A 44 11.41 -2.84 -11.60
C LEU A 44 10.15 -3.04 -12.44
N ALA A 45 10.25 -3.80 -13.53
CA ALA A 45 9.09 -4.14 -14.33
C ALA A 45 8.02 -4.78 -13.42
N GLY A 46 6.78 -4.34 -13.57
CA GLY A 46 5.66 -4.81 -12.74
C GLY A 46 5.52 -4.13 -11.37
N HIS A 47 6.42 -3.21 -10.98
CA HIS A 47 6.40 -2.60 -9.65
C HIS A 47 6.11 -1.09 -9.67
N ASP A 48 5.51 -0.59 -8.61
CA ASP A 48 5.28 0.83 -8.38
C ASP A 48 6.59 1.52 -7.96
N PRO A 49 6.98 2.63 -8.61
CA PRO A 49 8.27 3.26 -8.36
C PRO A 49 8.39 3.89 -6.96
N ALA A 50 7.28 4.27 -6.33
CA ALA A 50 7.30 4.94 -5.03
C ALA A 50 7.30 3.93 -3.89
N THR A 51 6.48 2.88 -3.99
CA THR A 51 6.28 1.91 -2.90
C THR A 51 7.10 0.64 -3.06
N GLN A 52 7.60 0.36 -4.28
CA GLN A 52 8.27 -0.89 -4.67
C GLN A 52 7.39 -2.15 -4.51
N THR A 53 6.08 -1.97 -4.35
CA THR A 53 5.06 -3.04 -4.39
C THR A 53 4.67 -3.33 -5.85
N LEU A 54 3.76 -4.27 -6.12
CA LEU A 54 3.20 -4.43 -7.47
C LEU A 54 2.55 -3.12 -7.94
N ASN A 55 2.69 -2.79 -9.22
CA ASN A 55 2.00 -1.66 -9.83
C ASN A 55 0.52 -1.96 -10.07
N GLN A 56 -0.25 -0.95 -10.48
CA GLN A 56 -1.69 -1.10 -10.70
C GLN A 56 -2.05 -2.22 -11.69
N ARG A 57 -1.29 -2.36 -12.79
CA ARG A 57 -1.54 -3.40 -13.80
C ARG A 57 -1.37 -4.79 -13.22
N GLU A 58 -0.23 -5.06 -12.60
CA GLU A 58 0.05 -6.36 -11.97
C GLU A 58 -0.91 -6.64 -10.80
N THR A 59 -1.35 -5.60 -10.09
CA THR A 59 -2.36 -5.72 -9.03
C THR A 59 -3.72 -6.16 -9.60
N MET A 60 -4.12 -5.64 -10.76
CA MET A 60 -5.34 -6.12 -11.43
C MET A 60 -5.20 -7.57 -11.89
N ASP A 61 -4.04 -7.96 -12.41
CA ASP A 61 -3.78 -9.35 -12.81
C ASP A 61 -3.79 -10.30 -11.60
N LEU A 62 -3.24 -9.87 -10.46
CA LEU A 62 -3.32 -10.59 -9.18
C LEU A 62 -4.79 -10.80 -8.75
N LEU A 63 -5.62 -9.76 -8.86
CA LEU A 63 -7.05 -9.82 -8.53
C LEU A 63 -7.83 -10.75 -9.47
N ARG A 64 -7.54 -10.74 -10.78
CA ARG A 64 -8.15 -11.69 -11.74
C ARG A 64 -7.83 -13.13 -11.37
N ALA A 65 -6.58 -13.39 -10.98
CA ALA A 65 -6.16 -14.72 -10.55
C ALA A 65 -6.87 -15.16 -9.26
N ALA A 66 -7.15 -14.23 -8.33
CA ALA A 66 -7.90 -14.54 -7.11
C ALA A 66 -9.29 -15.10 -7.40
N THR A 67 -10.01 -14.57 -8.40
CA THR A 67 -11.32 -15.09 -8.84
C THR A 67 -11.23 -16.55 -9.25
N THR A 68 -10.21 -16.92 -10.03
CA THR A 68 -10.05 -18.32 -10.50
C THR A 68 -9.70 -19.30 -9.37
N ARG A 69 -9.06 -18.82 -8.30
CA ARG A 69 -8.64 -19.64 -7.16
C ARG A 69 -9.64 -19.65 -6.00
N GLY A 70 -10.63 -18.76 -6.02
CA GLY A 70 -11.54 -18.54 -4.89
C GLY A 70 -10.84 -17.88 -3.70
N ASP A 71 -9.76 -17.15 -3.95
CA ASP A 71 -9.03 -16.42 -2.91
C ASP A 71 -9.74 -15.10 -2.58
N ALA A 72 -9.48 -14.56 -1.39
CA ALA A 72 -10.02 -13.29 -0.94
C ALA A 72 -8.99 -12.16 -1.14
N ALA A 73 -9.47 -11.01 -1.61
CA ALA A 73 -8.65 -9.80 -1.68
C ALA A 73 -8.84 -8.97 -0.39
N VAL A 74 -7.73 -8.65 0.29
CA VAL A 74 -7.71 -7.69 1.39
C VAL A 74 -7.33 -6.34 0.81
N ARG A 75 -8.30 -5.42 0.80
CA ARG A 75 -8.12 -4.02 0.42
C ARG A 75 -7.77 -3.20 1.67
N VAL A 76 -6.78 -2.34 1.53
CA VAL A 76 -6.29 -1.44 2.59
C VAL A 76 -6.35 -0.01 2.05
N ASP A 77 -7.32 0.75 2.54
CA ASP A 77 -7.52 2.16 2.25
C ASP A 77 -6.74 3.01 3.25
N VAL A 78 -5.83 3.85 2.75
CA VAL A 78 -5.02 4.77 3.55
C VAL A 78 -5.64 6.16 3.50
N LEU A 79 -6.02 6.69 4.64
CA LEU A 79 -6.65 8.00 4.79
C LEU A 79 -5.64 8.94 5.46
N PRO A 80 -4.96 9.83 4.72
CA PRO A 80 -4.06 10.80 5.33
C PRO A 80 -4.84 11.73 6.28
N ALA A 81 -4.30 12.01 7.46
CA ALA A 81 -4.93 12.88 8.45
C ALA A 81 -4.70 14.38 8.15
N ASP A 82 -3.70 14.70 7.32
CA ASP A 82 -3.46 16.05 6.80
C ASP A 82 -3.60 16.05 5.27
N ALA A 83 -4.34 17.02 4.72
CA ALA A 83 -4.44 17.24 3.28
C ALA A 83 -3.10 17.62 2.64
N GLN A 84 -2.11 18.08 3.43
CA GLN A 84 -0.74 18.33 2.98
C GLN A 84 0.17 17.10 3.10
N ALA A 85 -0.34 15.97 3.60
CA ALA A 85 0.44 14.74 3.69
C ALA A 85 0.96 14.35 2.30
N ARG A 86 2.25 14.02 2.24
CA ARG A 86 2.90 13.66 0.99
C ARG A 86 2.60 12.19 0.68
N GLU A 87 1.76 11.96 -0.32
CA GLU A 87 1.35 10.64 -0.81
C GLU A 87 2.50 9.64 -0.89
N ASP A 88 3.55 9.96 -1.64
CA ASP A 88 4.71 9.06 -1.83
C ASP A 88 5.39 8.65 -0.52
N GLU A 89 5.46 9.55 0.46
CA GLU A 89 6.09 9.28 1.76
C GLU A 89 5.21 8.36 2.60
N THR A 90 3.93 8.73 2.71
CA THR A 90 2.95 7.97 3.48
C THR A 90 2.82 6.56 2.93
N MET A 91 2.62 6.44 1.62
CA MET A 91 2.40 5.16 0.97
C MET A 91 3.64 4.28 0.99
N PHE A 92 4.84 4.85 0.84
CA PHE A 92 6.07 4.06 0.97
C PHE A 92 6.25 3.49 2.37
N VAL A 93 6.04 4.31 3.42
CA VAL A 93 6.14 3.82 4.80
C VAL A 93 5.08 2.74 5.05
N VAL A 94 3.83 2.97 4.65
CA VAL A 94 2.75 1.97 4.79
C VAL A 94 3.12 0.66 4.09
N ALA A 95 3.64 0.72 2.85
CA ALA A 95 4.06 -0.47 2.11
C ALA A 95 5.12 -1.29 2.85
N ARG A 96 6.18 -0.64 3.37
CA ARG A 96 7.25 -1.33 4.11
C ARG A 96 6.73 -2.04 5.35
N ARG A 97 5.71 -1.48 6.00
CA ARG A 97 5.14 -2.04 7.22
C ARG A 97 4.15 -3.16 6.95
N LEU A 98 3.36 -3.06 5.88
CA LEU A 98 2.57 -4.17 5.36
C LEU A 98 3.46 -5.37 4.99
N GLU A 99 4.58 -5.13 4.30
CA GLU A 99 5.55 -6.19 3.99
C GLU A 99 6.22 -6.77 5.24
N MET A 100 6.53 -5.95 6.25
CA MET A 100 7.07 -6.45 7.51
C MET A 100 6.07 -7.33 8.27
N MET A 101 4.79 -6.95 8.30
CA MET A 101 3.74 -7.74 8.94
C MET A 101 3.44 -9.03 8.17
N PHE A 102 3.55 -8.99 6.84
CA PHE A 102 3.21 -10.10 5.95
C PHE A 102 4.34 -10.34 4.92
N PRO A 103 5.48 -10.91 5.34
CA PRO A 103 6.69 -10.99 4.52
C PRO A 103 6.55 -11.88 3.28
N ASP A 104 5.64 -12.86 3.33
CA ASP A 104 5.39 -13.79 2.22
C ASP A 104 4.25 -13.33 1.30
N VAL A 105 3.70 -12.14 1.53
CA VAL A 105 2.54 -11.62 0.81
C VAL A 105 2.97 -10.54 -0.18
N GLN A 106 2.55 -10.70 -1.42
CA GLN A 106 2.72 -9.67 -2.45
C GLN A 106 1.63 -8.61 -2.33
N TRP A 107 2.05 -7.42 -1.90
CA TRP A 107 1.21 -6.24 -1.91
C TRP A 107 1.25 -5.56 -3.28
N GLY A 108 0.12 -4.98 -3.66
CA GLY A 108 -0.03 -4.22 -4.89
C GLY A 108 -0.72 -2.88 -4.66
N ARG A 109 -0.24 -1.86 -5.36
CA ARG A 109 -0.80 -0.51 -5.29
C ARG A 109 -1.91 -0.38 -6.33
N LEU A 110 -3.16 -0.36 -5.86
CA LEU A 110 -4.34 -0.31 -6.72
C LEU A 110 -4.69 1.13 -7.15
N SER A 111 -4.42 2.11 -6.28
CA SER A 111 -4.60 3.54 -6.55
C SER A 111 -3.61 4.37 -5.72
N ALA A 112 -3.74 5.70 -5.78
CA ALA A 112 -2.93 6.64 -4.98
C ALA A 112 -2.86 6.26 -3.49
N TRP A 113 -3.99 5.84 -2.90
CA TRP A 113 -4.14 5.63 -1.46
C TRP A 113 -4.60 4.22 -1.08
N VAL A 114 -4.51 3.26 -2.01
CA VAL A 114 -5.06 1.92 -1.80
C VAL A 114 -4.02 0.85 -2.11
N PHE A 115 -3.81 -0.03 -1.13
CA PHE A 115 -3.11 -1.28 -1.31
C PHE A 115 -4.08 -2.45 -1.35
N VAL A 116 -3.69 -3.51 -2.06
CA VAL A 116 -4.40 -4.78 -2.09
C VAL A 116 -3.40 -5.92 -2.01
N ALA A 117 -3.78 -6.98 -1.32
CA ALA A 117 -3.13 -8.28 -1.40
C ALA A 117 -4.19 -9.38 -1.45
N VAL A 118 -3.79 -10.57 -1.91
CA VAL A 118 -4.66 -11.75 -2.02
C VAL A 118 -4.23 -12.79 -1.00
N PHE A 119 -5.21 -13.35 -0.31
CA PHE A 119 -5.06 -14.33 0.76
C PHE A 119 -6.04 -15.48 0.56
N LYS A 120 -5.76 -16.63 1.18
CA LYS A 120 -6.83 -17.62 1.36
C LYS A 120 -7.93 -17.03 2.24
N PRO A 121 -9.21 -17.42 2.08
CA PRO A 121 -10.31 -16.79 2.82
C PRO A 121 -10.10 -16.71 4.34
N ALA A 122 -9.65 -17.80 4.99
CA ALA A 122 -9.39 -17.81 6.43
C ALA A 122 -8.19 -16.93 6.87
N GLU A 123 -7.19 -16.79 6.00
CA GLU A 123 -6.02 -15.94 6.25
C GLU A 123 -6.37 -14.45 6.07
N ALA A 124 -7.33 -14.14 5.18
CA ALA A 124 -7.82 -12.78 4.95
C ALA A 124 -8.47 -12.18 6.21
N ASP A 125 -9.28 -12.97 6.93
CA ASP A 125 -9.90 -12.55 8.19
C ASP A 125 -8.84 -12.24 9.26
N GLN A 126 -7.81 -13.08 9.36
CA GLN A 126 -6.69 -12.86 10.29
C GLN A 126 -5.87 -11.62 9.90
N ALA A 127 -5.59 -11.44 8.61
CA ALA A 127 -4.87 -10.27 8.11
C ALA A 127 -5.63 -8.97 8.41
N LYS A 128 -6.94 -8.95 8.17
CA LYS A 128 -7.81 -7.82 8.52
C LYS A 128 -7.74 -7.49 10.01
N LEU A 129 -7.92 -8.49 10.88
CA LEU A 129 -7.86 -8.28 12.33
C LEU A 129 -6.51 -7.71 12.77
N LEU A 130 -5.40 -8.23 12.24
CA LEU A 130 -4.06 -7.76 12.58
C LEU A 130 -3.82 -6.32 12.10
N ILE A 131 -4.21 -6.00 10.86
CA ILE A 131 -4.05 -4.66 10.32
C ILE A 131 -4.94 -3.67 11.08
N ASP A 132 -6.16 -4.04 11.43
CA ASP A 132 -7.08 -3.17 12.18
C ASP A 132 -6.60 -2.93 13.61
N ASP A 133 -6.16 -3.97 14.33
CA ASP A 133 -5.61 -3.86 15.70
C ASP A 133 -4.36 -2.98 15.72
N GLN A 134 -3.52 -3.11 14.70
CA GLN A 134 -2.34 -2.29 14.58
C GLN A 134 -2.57 -1.03 13.73
N ALA A 135 -3.78 -0.68 13.28
CA ALA A 135 -3.98 0.41 12.31
C ALA A 135 -3.43 1.76 12.81
N GLN A 136 -3.61 2.05 14.10
CA GLN A 136 -3.06 3.25 14.74
C GLN A 136 -1.53 3.18 14.97
N THR A 137 -0.96 1.99 15.09
CA THR A 137 0.43 1.80 15.54
C THR A 137 1.33 1.20 14.46
N ALA A 138 0.93 0.13 13.79
CA ALA A 138 1.61 -0.46 12.63
C ALA A 138 1.79 0.50 11.47
N LEU A 139 1.00 1.56 11.28
CA LEU A 139 1.15 2.41 10.08
C LEU A 139 1.65 3.84 10.36
N GLY A 140 1.58 4.27 11.63
CA GLY A 140 2.45 5.24 12.33
C GLY A 140 2.99 6.40 11.51
N LEU A 141 2.09 7.02 10.77
CA LEU A 141 2.11 8.37 10.25
C LEU A 141 0.75 8.97 10.62
N ASP A 142 0.58 10.29 10.50
CA ASP A 142 -0.71 10.96 10.61
C ASP A 142 -1.63 10.50 9.47
N ALA A 143 -2.07 9.24 9.51
CA ALA A 143 -2.93 8.57 8.56
C ALA A 143 -3.70 7.46 9.28
N SER A 144 -5.01 7.37 9.03
CA SER A 144 -5.83 6.24 9.45
C SER A 144 -5.93 5.22 8.33
N VAL A 145 -6.25 3.97 8.67
CA VAL A 145 -6.40 2.90 7.69
C VAL A 145 -7.71 2.17 7.92
N ALA A 146 -8.37 1.84 6.82
CA ALA A 146 -9.56 1.02 6.79
C ALA A 146 -9.29 -0.22 5.93
N THR A 147 -9.67 -1.40 6.42
CA THR A 147 -9.50 -2.65 5.68
C THR A 147 -10.83 -3.26 5.30
N THR A 148 -10.90 -3.79 4.08
CA THR A 148 -12.09 -4.47 3.53
C THR A 148 -11.69 -5.80 2.91
N ILE A 149 -12.40 -6.87 3.26
CA ILE A 149 -12.22 -8.18 2.62
C ILE A 149 -13.21 -8.31 1.47
N CYS A 150 -12.72 -8.65 0.29
CA CYS A 150 -13.51 -8.86 -0.91
C CYS A 150 -13.34 -10.31 -1.36
N VAL A 151 -14.40 -11.10 -1.23
CA VAL A 151 -14.43 -12.49 -1.73
C VAL A 151 -15.16 -12.51 -3.07
N PRO A 152 -14.60 -13.13 -4.13
CA PRO A 152 -15.32 -13.34 -5.39
C PRO A 152 -16.58 -14.19 -5.16
N THR A 153 -17.69 -13.84 -5.81
CA THR A 153 -18.87 -14.71 -5.76
C THR A 153 -18.77 -15.80 -6.84
N PRO A 154 -19.48 -16.94 -6.69
CA PRO A 154 -19.36 -18.07 -7.64
C PRO A 154 -19.66 -17.73 -9.11
N ASP A 155 -20.53 -16.74 -9.34
CA ASP A 155 -20.98 -16.32 -10.68
C ASP A 155 -20.33 -15.00 -11.15
N GLU A 156 -19.39 -14.45 -10.37
CA GLU A 156 -18.70 -13.21 -10.69
C GLU A 156 -17.52 -13.46 -11.62
N ASP A 157 -17.52 -12.79 -12.78
CA ASP A 157 -16.35 -12.82 -13.67
C ASP A 157 -15.20 -11.97 -13.11
N SER A 158 -13.98 -12.24 -13.58
CA SER A 158 -12.77 -11.61 -13.05
C SER A 158 -12.75 -10.10 -13.22
N GLU A 159 -13.32 -9.56 -14.31
CA GLU A 159 -13.38 -8.11 -14.53
C GLU A 159 -14.38 -7.44 -13.58
N ARG A 160 -15.54 -8.05 -13.34
CA ARG A 160 -16.51 -7.55 -12.35
C ARG A 160 -15.92 -7.58 -10.93
N PHE A 161 -15.17 -8.63 -10.59
CA PHE A 161 -14.50 -8.70 -9.29
C PHE A 161 -13.45 -7.58 -9.14
N VAL A 162 -12.57 -7.40 -10.13
CA VAL A 162 -11.58 -6.31 -10.13
C VAL A 162 -12.25 -4.96 -9.99
N LEU A 163 -13.30 -4.71 -10.77
CA LEU A 163 -14.04 -3.44 -10.75
C LEU A 163 -14.69 -3.20 -9.38
N ARG A 164 -15.28 -4.23 -8.77
CA ARG A 164 -15.86 -4.14 -7.43
C ARG A 164 -14.80 -3.82 -6.38
N VAL A 165 -13.65 -4.49 -6.43
CA VAL A 165 -12.52 -4.20 -5.53
C VAL A 165 -12.02 -2.77 -5.73
N GLN A 166 -11.97 -2.25 -6.95
CA GLN A 166 -11.55 -0.87 -7.25
C GLN A 166 -12.52 0.19 -6.75
N LEU A 167 -13.82 -0.01 -7.02
CA LEU A 167 -14.89 0.96 -6.73
C LEU A 167 -15.44 0.88 -5.31
N LEU A 168 -14.97 -0.05 -4.49
CA LEU A 168 -15.30 -0.09 -3.07
C LEU A 168 -14.85 1.21 -2.41
N HIS A 169 -15.82 1.97 -1.94
CA HIS A 169 -15.58 3.19 -1.18
C HIS A 169 -15.33 2.78 0.27
N SER A 170 -14.29 3.33 0.88
CA SER A 170 -14.08 3.18 2.32
C SER A 170 -15.28 3.79 3.06
N PRO A 171 -15.90 3.08 4.02
CA PRO A 171 -16.99 3.62 4.83
C PRO A 171 -16.57 4.82 5.70
N TYR A 172 -15.28 5.16 5.72
CA TYR A 172 -14.70 6.23 6.54
C TYR A 172 -14.31 7.50 5.77
N GLY A 173 -14.67 7.64 4.49
CA GLY A 173 -14.40 8.89 3.79
C GLY A 173 -14.77 8.91 2.31
N SER A 174 -16.03 9.22 2.03
CA SER A 174 -16.36 10.08 0.89
C SER A 174 -16.72 11.44 1.48
N SER A 175 -15.70 12.27 1.72
CA SER A 175 -15.95 13.71 1.82
C SER A 175 -15.69 14.24 0.43
N ASP A 176 -16.76 14.38 -0.36
CA ASP A 176 -16.74 15.12 -1.61
C ASP A 176 -16.24 16.54 -1.34
N TYR A 177 -15.01 16.86 -1.74
CA TYR A 177 -14.51 18.21 -2.00
C TYR A 177 -13.44 18.17 -3.09
#